data_AF-A0A171DMH8-F1
#
_entry.id   AF-A0A171DMH8-F1
#
_cell.length_a   1.000
_cell.length_b   1.000
_cell.length_c   1.000
_cell.angle_alpha   90.00
_cell.angle_beta   90.00
_cell.angle_gamma   90.00
#
_symmetry.space_group_name_H-M   'P 1'
#
loop_
_entity.id
_entity.type
_entity.pdbx_description
1 polymer ?
#
loop_
_entity_poly.entity_id
_entity_poly.type
_entity_poly.pdbx_seq_one_letter_code
_entity_poly.pdbx_strand_id
1 'polypeptide(L)'
;MSTHNPQAQFIHLLRLGWDLRTLGVGTALVLPATGRPVLEVMSGGETRVRITAVRRGREWVFTWRPWWARCWQRGASVCAEADNAADIIVAEVIA
;
A
#
# COMPACT_ATOMS: atom_id res chain seq x y z
N MET A 1 7.78 20.38 8.88
CA MET A 1 7.52 20.33 7.42
C MET A 1 7.91 18.97 6.89
N SER A 2 6.95 18.06 6.68
CA SER A 2 7.22 16.78 6.02
C SER A 2 7.46 17.07 4.54
N THR A 3 8.70 16.92 4.09
CA THR A 3 9.06 17.05 2.68
C THR A 3 8.38 15.93 1.90
N HIS A 4 7.26 16.25 1.25
CA HIS A 4 6.61 15.36 0.31
C HIS A 4 7.56 15.12 -0.87
N ASN A 5 8.23 13.96 -0.87
CA ASN A 5 9.02 13.51 -2.01
C ASN A 5 8.20 12.46 -2.78
N PRO A 6 7.41 12.86 -3.79
CA PRO A 6 6.56 11.95 -4.57
C PRO A 6 7.39 10.91 -5.34
N GLN A 7 8.62 11.22 -5.74
CA GLN A 7 9.52 10.25 -6.39
C GLN A 7 9.94 9.15 -5.42
N ALA A 8 10.28 9.50 -4.18
CA ALA A 8 10.61 8.49 -3.17
C ALA A 8 9.38 7.61 -2.86
N GLN A 9 8.19 8.21 -2.68
CA GLN A 9 6.94 7.47 -2.52
C GLN A 9 6.70 6.49 -3.66
N PHE A 10 6.89 6.95 -4.90
CA PHE A 10 6.77 6.11 -6.09
C PHE A 10 7.75 4.93 -6.06
N ILE A 11 9.03 5.16 -5.76
CA ILE A 11 10.04 4.09 -5.70
C ILE A 11 9.68 3.05 -4.63
N HIS A 12 9.24 3.48 -3.45
CA HIS A 12 8.85 2.57 -2.37
C HIS A 12 7.61 1.74 -2.73
N LEU A 13 6.59 2.37 -3.34
CA LEU A 13 5.41 1.64 -3.81
C LEU A 13 5.71 0.72 -5.00
N LEU A 14 6.64 1.09 -5.88
CA LEU A 14 7.08 0.25 -6.99
C LEU A 14 7.79 -1.01 -6.47
N ARG A 15 8.66 -0.88 -5.47
CA ARG A 15 9.34 -2.01 -4.82
C ARG A 15 8.33 -2.95 -4.16
N LEU A 16 7.43 -2.41 -3.35
CA LEU A 16 6.35 -3.21 -2.74
C LEU A 16 5.48 -3.89 -3.79
N GLY A 17 5.13 -3.18 -4.87
CA GLY A 17 4.34 -3.75 -5.97
C GLY A 17 5.05 -4.90 -6.68
N TRP A 18 6.39 -4.85 -6.77
CA TRP A 18 7.21 -5.94 -7.27
C TRP A 18 7.19 -7.14 -6.33
N ASP A 19 7.40 -6.92 -5.03
CA ASP A 19 7.39 -7.98 -4.02
C ASP A 19 6.02 -8.67 -3.94
N LEU A 20 4.93 -7.92 -4.05
CA LEU A 20 3.58 -8.51 -4.11
C LEU A 20 3.36 -9.33 -5.39
N ARG A 21 3.94 -8.91 -6.52
CA ARG A 21 3.84 -9.67 -7.78
C ARG A 21 4.63 -10.97 -7.74
N THR A 22 5.79 -11.01 -7.09
CA THR A 22 6.53 -12.28 -6.89
C THR A 22 5.75 -13.27 -6.03
N LEU A 23 4.87 -12.77 -5.17
CA LEU A 23 3.91 -13.54 -4.37
C LEU A 23 2.59 -13.84 -5.10
N GLY A 24 2.49 -13.55 -6.41
CA GLY A 24 1.33 -13.85 -7.23
C GLY A 24 0.16 -12.89 -7.10
N VAL A 25 0.34 -11.75 -6.41
CA VAL A 25 -0.71 -10.75 -6.22
C VAL A 25 -0.72 -9.75 -7.38
N GLY A 26 -1.91 -9.54 -7.96
CA GLY A 26 -2.11 -8.52 -8.98
C GLY A 26 -1.98 -7.12 -8.40
N THR A 27 -1.11 -6.29 -8.98
CA THR A 27 -0.90 -4.91 -8.52
C THR A 27 -0.89 -3.90 -9.67
N ALA A 28 -1.42 -2.71 -9.40
CA ALA A 28 -1.39 -1.57 -10.30
C ALA A 28 -0.90 -0.33 -9.55
N LEU A 29 0.14 0.33 -10.06
CA LEU A 29 0.64 1.57 -9.48
C LEU A 29 -0.03 2.76 -10.17
N VAL A 30 -0.80 3.54 -9.40
CA VAL A 30 -1.59 4.67 -9.91
C VAL A 30 -0.89 5.98 -9.57
N LEU A 31 -0.70 6.79 -10.60
CA LEU A 31 -0.18 8.16 -10.50
C LEU A 31 -1.30 9.14 -10.83
N PRO A 32 -2.05 9.63 -9.82
CA PRO A 32 -3.13 10.56 -10.08
C PRO A 32 -2.57 11.92 -10.52
N ALA A 33 -3.34 12.65 -11.34
CA ALA A 33 -2.97 14.00 -11.78
C ALA A 33 -2.78 14.98 -10.61
N THR A 34 -3.48 14.74 -9.50
CA THR A 34 -3.34 15.46 -8.24
C THR A 34 -3.28 14.47 -7.07
N GLY A 35 -2.48 14.77 -6.06
CA GLY A 35 -2.35 13.93 -4.86
C GLY A 35 -1.06 13.09 -4.85
N ARG A 36 -1.14 11.91 -4.23
CA ARG A 36 0.01 11.03 -3.98
C ARG A 36 -0.09 9.75 -4.80
N PRO A 37 1.04 9.15 -5.21
CA PRO A 37 1.06 7.81 -5.78
C PRO A 37 0.38 6.80 -4.84
N VAL A 38 -0.37 5.86 -5.42
CA VAL A 38 -1.09 4.80 -4.69
C VAL A 38 -0.80 3.48 -5.38
N LEU A 39 -0.51 2.44 -4.60
CA LEU A 39 -0.47 1.07 -5.10
C LEU A 39 -1.82 0.41 -4.86
N GLU A 40 -2.48 0.00 -5.94
CA GLU A 40 -3.71 -0.77 -5.89
C GLU A 40 -3.39 -2.26 -5.94
N VAL A 41 -3.97 -3.02 -5.02
CA VAL A 41 -3.92 -4.47 -4.99
C VAL A 41 -5.24 -5.01 -5.51
N MET A 42 -5.17 -5.88 -6.50
CA MET A 42 -6.28 -6.43 -7.24
C MET A 42 -6.51 -7.89 -6.87
N SER A 43 -7.77 -8.30 -6.75
CA SER A 43 -8.18 -9.70 -6.63
C SER A 43 -9.45 -9.91 -7.44
N GLY A 44 -9.50 -10.96 -8.26
CA GLY A 44 -10.66 -11.26 -9.11
C GLY A 44 -11.04 -10.16 -10.10
N GLY A 45 -10.11 -9.28 -10.47
CA GLY A 45 -10.37 -8.13 -11.36
C GLY A 45 -10.86 -6.85 -10.63
N GLU A 46 -11.07 -6.90 -9.32
CA GLU A 46 -11.51 -5.76 -8.51
C GLU A 46 -10.39 -5.25 -7.58
N THR A 47 -10.41 -3.96 -7.28
CA THR A 47 -9.49 -3.35 -6.30
C THR A 47 -9.87 -3.79 -4.89
N ARG A 48 -9.05 -4.65 -4.27
CA ARG A 48 -9.20 -5.07 -2.87
C ARG A 48 -8.66 -4.02 -1.91
N VAL A 49 -7.47 -3.48 -2.17
CA VAL A 49 -6.75 -2.61 -1.23
C VAL A 49 -6.04 -1.47 -1.95
N ARG A 50 -6.01 -0.28 -1.33
CA ARG A 50 -5.20 0.88 -1.74
C ARG A 50 -4.14 1.16 -0.70
N ILE A 51 -2.88 1.16 -1.12
CA ILE A 51 -1.71 1.32 -0.26
C ILE A 51 -1.03 2.64 -0.59
N THR A 52 -0.65 3.39 0.45
CA THR A 52 0.15 4.61 0.33
C THR A 52 1.44 4.50 1.13
N ALA A 53 2.51 5.11 0.63
CA ALA A 53 3.77 5.20 1.34
C ALA A 53 3.88 6.56 2.06
N VAL A 54 4.20 6.52 3.35
CA VAL A 54 4.46 7.73 4.14
C VAL A 54 5.80 7.61 4.86
N ARG A 55 6.48 8.75 5.00
CA ARG A 55 7.73 8.82 5.76
C ARG A 55 7.42 9.15 7.22
N ARG A 56 7.80 8.27 8.14
CA ARG A 56 7.67 8.46 9.59
C ARG A 56 9.07 8.56 10.19
N GLY A 57 9.50 9.79 10.48
CA GLY A 57 10.88 10.05 10.90
C GLY A 57 11.88 9.64 9.82
N ARG A 58 12.72 8.64 10.11
CA ARG A 58 13.72 8.11 9.16
C ARG A 58 13.21 6.94 8.32
N GLU A 59 12.09 6.35 8.70
CA GLU A 59 11.57 5.12 8.11
C GLU A 59 10.44 5.39 7.11
N TRP A 60 10.31 4.46 6.17
CA TRP A 60 9.18 4.39 5.27
C TRP A 60 8.20 3.35 5.77
N VAL A 61 6.95 3.74 5.88
CA VAL A 61 5.87 2.85 6.27
C VAL A 61 4.78 2.87 5.21
N PHE A 62 4.21 1.70 4.97
CA PHE A 62 3.07 1.52 4.09
C PHE A 62 1.80 1.57 4.91
N THR A 63 0.80 2.28 4.40
CA THR A 63 -0.49 2.41 5.08
C THR A 63 -1.61 2.04 4.13
N TRP A 64 -2.58 1.28 4.62
CA TRP A 64 -3.76 0.89 3.86
C TRP A 64 -4.95 0.67 4.78
N ARG A 65 -6.12 0.46 4.18
CA ARG A 65 -7.35 0.14 4.89
C ARG A 65 -7.78 -1.28 4.53
N PRO A 66 -7.73 -2.24 5.47
CA PRO A 66 -8.19 -3.59 5.20
C PRO A 66 -9.69 -3.65 5.03
N TRP A 67 -10.17 -4.75 4.44
CA TRP A 67 -11.59 -4.95 4.16
C TRP A 67 -12.42 -4.99 5.45
N TRP A 68 -11.92 -5.65 6.52
CA TRP A 68 -12.58 -5.70 7.82
C TRP A 68 -12.69 -4.32 8.49
N ALA A 69 -11.73 -3.41 8.27
CA ALA A 69 -11.82 -2.04 8.78
C ALA A 69 -12.98 -1.25 8.14
N ARG A 70 -13.50 -1.66 6.97
CA ARG A 70 -14.72 -1.08 6.42
C ARG A 70 -15.96 -1.50 7.20
N CYS A 71 -15.97 -2.72 7.75
CA CYS A 71 -17.10 -3.32 8.44
C CYS A 71 -17.16 -2.94 9.93
N TRP A 72 -16.01 -2.82 10.60
CA TRP A 72 -15.97 -2.72 12.07
C TRP A 72 -15.49 -1.36 12.61
N GLN A 73 -14.58 -0.67 11.92
CA GLN A 73 -14.04 0.63 12.37
C GLN A 73 -13.77 1.58 11.18
N ARG A 74 -14.78 2.38 10.82
CA ARG A 74 -14.67 3.47 9.81
C ARG A 74 -13.61 4.49 10.25
N GLY A 75 -12.35 4.25 9.89
CA GLY A 75 -11.22 5.12 10.19
C GLY A 75 -9.93 4.40 10.56
N ALA A 76 -9.99 3.11 10.88
CA ALA A 76 -8.79 2.32 11.14
C ALA A 76 -7.99 2.13 9.85
N SER A 77 -6.73 2.56 9.88
CA SER A 77 -5.71 2.27 8.87
C SER A 77 -4.64 1.40 9.54
N VAL A 78 -4.18 0.39 8.82
CA VAL A 78 -3.04 -0.43 9.24
C VAL A 78 -1.77 0.20 8.69
N CYS A 79 -0.67 0.07 9.43
CA CYS A 79 0.66 0.45 8.96
C CYS A 79 1.64 -0.72 9.13
N ALA A 80 2.47 -0.94 8.13
CA ALA A 80 3.59 -1.88 8.19
C ALA A 80 4.89 -1.20 7.78
N GLU A 81 5.99 -1.65 8.35
CA GLU A 81 7.33 -1.28 7.94
C GLU A 81 7.66 -1.91 6.59
N ALA A 82 8.64 -1.35 5.88
CA ALA A 82 8.91 -1.79 4.53
C ALA A 82 9.28 -3.27 4.42
N ASP A 83 9.95 -3.81 5.45
CA ASP A 83 10.55 -5.13 5.42
C ASP A 83 9.52 -6.26 5.62
N ASN A 84 8.37 -5.98 6.23
CA ASN A 84 7.32 -6.98 6.52
C ASN A 84 5.99 -6.68 5.81
N ALA A 85 5.90 -5.59 5.05
CA ALA A 85 4.64 -5.16 4.48
C ALA A 85 4.06 -6.14 3.46
N ALA A 86 4.89 -6.76 2.63
CA ALA A 86 4.42 -7.67 1.58
C ALA A 86 3.67 -8.87 2.19
N ASP A 87 4.25 -9.53 3.19
CA ASP A 87 3.65 -10.70 3.84
C ASP A 87 2.33 -10.36 4.55
N ILE A 88 2.30 -9.22 5.26
CA ILE A 88 1.09 -8.76 5.96
C ILE A 88 -0.03 -8.46 4.95
N ILE A 89 0.29 -7.76 3.86
CA ILE A 89 -0.69 -7.42 2.82
C ILE A 89 -1.22 -8.67 2.13
N VAL A 90 -0.35 -9.64 1.80
CA VAL A 90 -0.76 -10.91 1.18
C VAL A 90 -1.73 -11.66 2.07
N ALA A 91 -1.43 -11.79 3.36
CA ALA A 91 -2.30 -12.47 4.31
C ALA A 91 -3.70 -11.84 4.38
N GLU A 92 -3.81 -10.51 4.25
CA GLU A 92 -5.09 -9.81 4.28
C GLU A 92 -5.85 -9.80 2.95
N VAL A 93 -5.16 -10.01 1.83
CA VAL A 93 -5.75 -9.95 0.48
C VAL A 93 -6.24 -11.33 0.02
N ILE A 94 -5.52 -12.40 0.40
CA ILE A 94 -5.88 -13.79 0.06
C ILE A 94 -6.98 -14.33 0.98
N ALA A 95 -7.12 -13.79 2.19
CA ALA A 95 -8.24 -14.09 3.09
C ALA A 95 -9.61 -13.62 2.54
#